data_AF-A0A1R3ULC4-F1
#
_entry.id   AF-A0A1R3ULC4-F1
#
_cell.length_a   1.000
_cell.length_b   1.000
_cell.length_c   1.000
_cell.angle_alpha   90.00
_cell.angle_beta   90.00
_cell.angle_gamma   90.00
#
_symmetry.space_group_name_H-M   'P 1'
#
loop_
_entity.id
_entity.type
_entity.pdbx_description
1 polymer ?
#
loop_
_entity_poly.entity_id
_entity_poly.type
_entity_poly.pdbx_seq_one_letter_code
_entity_poly.pdbx_strand_id
1 'polypeptide(L)'
;MMATMSTPLACRHGASDHAAFFDVDETLLSGKSMFDFLAHHLRARGEPSSAYDRLTAELRDLATDGSSRAQINRAYYRLYRGESYEALASEGMRWFEANRGRPGFFLPVSVRALHRHRAQGARTILLSGSFFACLDAIAAGLGVDEAHGTRPMVHQGRLTGEVERPMIGTAKGAAARELAVARGLCLRCSHAYGDHPSDLPLLESVGHPHVVGSDPELLTHAAERGWPVLDPRAPAPVDLHHGEDCRCGCVLADWSMRRAVR
;
A
#
# COMPACT_ATOMS: atom_id res chain seq x y z
N MET A 1 -12.06 36.90 35.83
CA MET A 1 -11.32 35.63 35.66
C MET A 1 -11.33 35.29 34.18
N MET A 2 -10.27 35.67 33.46
CA MET A 2 -10.14 35.44 32.02
C MET A 2 -9.67 34.00 31.77
N ALA A 3 -10.42 33.28 30.95
CA ALA A 3 -10.06 31.95 30.47
C ALA A 3 -8.77 32.04 29.64
N THR A 4 -7.76 31.27 30.04
CA THR A 4 -6.55 31.05 29.26
C THR A 4 -6.92 30.27 28.00
N MET A 5 -6.94 30.95 26.86
CA MET A 5 -7.03 30.31 25.55
C MET A 5 -5.75 29.49 25.32
N SER A 6 -5.91 28.16 25.30
CA SER A 6 -4.85 27.23 24.94
C SER A 6 -4.44 27.49 23.49
N THR A 7 -3.19 27.90 23.28
CA THR A 7 -2.63 28.16 21.95
C THR A 7 -2.48 26.83 21.21
N PRO A 8 -2.93 26.69 19.94
CA PRO A 8 -2.67 25.47 19.19
C PRO A 8 -1.17 25.31 18.98
N LEU A 9 -0.64 24.11 19.28
CA LEU A 9 0.76 23.74 19.06
C LEU A 9 1.10 23.91 17.56
N ALA A 10 1.91 24.92 17.25
CA ALA A 10 2.43 25.12 15.91
C ALA A 10 3.32 23.93 15.50
N CYS A 11 3.16 23.45 14.26
CA CYS A 11 3.99 22.39 13.70
C CYS A 11 5.41 22.94 13.48
N ARG A 12 6.34 22.63 14.40
CA ARG A 12 7.75 23.05 14.34
C ARG A 12 8.60 21.99 13.65
N HIS A 13 8.43 21.78 12.36
CA HIS A 13 8.95 20.56 11.74
C HIS A 13 9.46 20.85 10.31
N GLY A 14 10.71 20.46 10.06
CA GLY A 14 11.47 20.74 8.84
C GLY A 14 11.04 19.85 7.67
N ALA A 15 11.71 19.99 6.52
CA ALA A 15 11.32 19.36 5.25
C ALA A 15 11.20 17.81 5.26
N SER A 16 11.62 17.12 6.34
CA SER A 16 11.66 15.66 6.50
C SER A 16 10.46 15.05 7.25
N ASP A 17 9.49 15.85 7.68
CA ASP A 17 8.57 15.39 8.74
C ASP A 17 7.23 14.89 8.18
N HIS A 18 7.24 14.35 6.96
CA HIS A 18 6.08 13.74 6.32
C HIS A 18 6.45 12.47 5.54
N ALA A 19 5.47 11.60 5.37
CA ALA A 19 5.63 10.34 4.65
C ALA A 19 4.65 10.21 3.48
N ALA A 20 4.99 9.34 2.55
CA ALA A 20 4.09 8.86 1.52
C ALA A 20 3.92 7.34 1.68
N PHE A 21 2.73 6.95 2.12
CA PHE A 21 2.33 5.56 2.32
C PHE A 21 1.69 5.01 1.04
N PHE A 22 2.04 3.78 0.66
CA PHE A 22 1.49 3.14 -0.53
C PHE A 22 1.04 1.71 -0.21
N ASP A 23 -0.16 1.35 -0.66
CA ASP A 23 -0.43 -0.06 -0.97
C ASP A 23 0.37 -0.49 -2.21
N VAL A 24 0.43 -1.80 -2.45
CA VAL A 24 1.26 -2.41 -3.49
C VAL A 24 0.42 -3.01 -4.60
N ASP A 25 -0.35 -4.06 -4.32
CA ASP A 25 -1.19 -4.73 -5.32
C ASP A 25 -2.28 -3.79 -5.80
N GLU A 26 -2.49 -3.67 -7.10
CA GLU A 26 -3.49 -2.79 -7.74
C GLU A 26 -3.33 -1.27 -7.45
N THR A 27 -2.32 -0.89 -6.66
CA THR A 27 -1.90 0.50 -6.41
C THR A 27 -0.56 0.85 -7.06
N LEU A 28 0.53 0.13 -6.74
CA LEU A 28 1.84 0.28 -7.40
C LEU A 28 2.02 -0.71 -8.54
N LEU A 29 1.43 -1.90 -8.40
CA LEU A 29 1.42 -2.97 -9.40
C LEU A 29 0.04 -3.06 -10.05
N SER A 30 -0.03 -3.52 -11.29
CA SER A 30 -1.31 -3.70 -11.98
C SER A 30 -2.08 -4.97 -11.62
N GLY A 31 -1.50 -5.84 -10.78
CA GLY A 31 -2.09 -7.13 -10.43
C GLY A 31 -1.77 -7.55 -9.00
N LYS A 32 -2.28 -8.73 -8.63
CA LYS A 32 -2.20 -9.29 -7.27
C LYS A 32 -0.95 -10.15 -7.12
N SER A 33 0.10 -9.59 -6.52
CA SER A 33 1.41 -10.24 -6.35
C SER A 33 1.35 -11.60 -5.67
N MET A 34 0.50 -11.78 -4.64
CA MET A 34 0.35 -13.08 -3.97
C MET A 34 -0.04 -14.20 -4.94
N PHE A 35 -1.03 -13.96 -5.79
CA PHE A 35 -1.52 -14.99 -6.70
C PHE A 35 -0.58 -15.20 -7.89
N ASP A 36 0.02 -14.13 -8.41
CA ASP A 36 1.06 -14.23 -9.45
C ASP A 36 2.30 -14.99 -8.95
N PHE A 37 2.72 -14.74 -7.69
CA PHE A 37 3.82 -15.44 -7.05
C PHE A 37 3.51 -16.91 -6.81
N LEU A 38 2.29 -17.27 -6.37
CA LEU A 38 1.91 -18.68 -6.22
C LEU A 38 2.00 -19.42 -7.57
N ALA A 39 1.52 -18.80 -8.65
CA ALA A 39 1.65 -19.37 -9.99
C ALA A 39 3.13 -19.53 -10.40
N HIS A 40 3.97 -18.54 -10.10
CA HIS A 40 5.43 -18.64 -10.31
C HIS A 40 6.04 -19.80 -9.52
N HIS A 41 5.71 -19.90 -8.23
CA HIS A 41 6.25 -20.90 -7.31
C HIS A 41 5.94 -22.33 -7.75
N LEU A 42 4.69 -22.58 -8.12
CA LEU A 42 4.26 -23.89 -8.62
C LEU A 42 4.97 -24.24 -9.93
N ARG A 43 5.11 -23.28 -10.86
CA ARG A 43 5.83 -23.50 -12.13
C ARG A 43 7.31 -23.79 -11.90
N ALA A 44 7.97 -23.07 -11.00
CA ALA A 44 9.38 -23.27 -10.66
C ALA A 44 9.65 -24.67 -10.09
N ARG A 45 8.64 -25.30 -9.46
CA ARG A 45 8.68 -26.66 -8.93
C ARG A 45 8.26 -27.74 -9.93
N GLY A 46 7.87 -27.37 -11.15
CA GLY A 46 7.37 -28.32 -12.15
C GLY A 46 5.99 -28.89 -11.83
N GLU A 47 5.22 -28.23 -10.97
CA GLU A 47 3.86 -28.66 -10.64
C GLU A 47 2.93 -28.48 -11.86
N PRO A 48 1.93 -29.37 -12.04
CA PRO A 48 0.97 -29.22 -13.11
C PRO A 48 0.14 -27.95 -12.94
N SER A 49 -0.35 -27.37 -14.03
CA SER A 49 -1.19 -26.16 -14.00
C SER A 49 -2.42 -26.30 -13.10
N SER A 50 -2.98 -27.50 -12.99
CA SER A 50 -4.10 -27.81 -12.10
C SER A 50 -3.79 -27.68 -10.61
N ALA A 51 -2.52 -27.65 -10.20
CA ALA A 51 -2.13 -27.44 -8.81
C ALA A 51 -2.56 -26.06 -8.30
N TYR A 52 -2.48 -25.03 -9.16
CA TYR A 52 -2.92 -23.68 -8.81
C TYR A 52 -4.41 -23.65 -8.47
N ASP A 53 -5.24 -24.24 -9.33
CA ASP A 53 -6.69 -24.25 -9.13
C ASP A 53 -7.10 -25.02 -7.87
N ARG A 54 -6.42 -26.15 -7.58
CA ARG A 54 -6.63 -26.93 -6.36
C ARG A 54 -6.26 -26.14 -5.10
N LEU A 55 -5.07 -25.55 -5.06
CA LEU A 55 -4.58 -24.83 -3.87
C LEU A 55 -5.32 -23.52 -3.61
N THR A 56 -5.87 -22.90 -4.64
CA THR A 56 -6.66 -21.67 -4.52
C THR A 56 -8.16 -21.92 -4.36
N ALA A 57 -8.62 -23.18 -4.37
CA ALA A 57 -10.03 -23.50 -4.18
C ALA A 57 -10.55 -22.97 -2.84
N GLU A 58 -9.90 -23.30 -1.72
CA GLU A 58 -10.28 -22.81 -0.38
C GLU A 58 -10.27 -21.27 -0.31
N LEU A 59 -9.29 -20.62 -0.94
CA LEU A 59 -9.20 -19.15 -0.96
C LEU A 59 -10.37 -18.51 -1.72
N ARG A 60 -10.85 -19.17 -2.79
CA ARG A 60 -12.03 -18.74 -3.54
C ARG A 60 -13.30 -18.96 -2.74
N ASP A 61 -13.43 -20.12 -2.11
CA ASP A 61 -14.60 -20.44 -1.27
C ASP A 61 -14.73 -19.44 -0.12
N LEU A 62 -13.63 -19.14 0.58
CA LEU A 62 -13.59 -18.09 1.62
C LEU A 62 -14.04 -16.71 1.08
N ALA A 63 -13.60 -16.34 -0.13
CA ALA A 63 -14.00 -15.09 -0.74
C ALA A 63 -15.49 -15.07 -1.11
N THR A 64 -16.02 -16.17 -1.63
CA THR A 64 -17.45 -16.32 -1.96
C THR A 64 -18.33 -16.30 -0.71
N ASP A 65 -17.86 -16.88 0.39
CA ASP A 65 -18.56 -16.92 1.68
C ASP A 65 -18.48 -15.58 2.46
N GLY A 66 -17.90 -14.55 1.87
CA GLY A 66 -17.79 -13.22 2.48
C GLY A 66 -16.75 -13.12 3.60
N SER A 67 -15.79 -14.05 3.66
CA SER A 67 -14.68 -13.96 4.61
C SER A 67 -13.86 -12.69 4.36
N SER A 68 -13.35 -12.12 5.45
CA SER A 68 -12.51 -10.94 5.37
C SER A 68 -11.21 -11.22 4.59
N ARG A 69 -10.67 -10.19 3.94
CA ARG A 69 -9.34 -10.24 3.30
C ARG A 69 -8.23 -10.70 4.26
N ALA A 70 -8.36 -10.39 5.56
CA ALA A 70 -7.43 -10.86 6.58
C ALA A 70 -7.48 -12.39 6.77
N GLN A 71 -8.68 -12.99 6.74
CA GLN A 71 -8.83 -14.45 6.79
C GLN A 71 -8.27 -15.12 5.54
N ILE A 72 -8.55 -14.57 4.35
CA ILE A 72 -8.01 -15.07 3.07
C ILE A 72 -6.48 -14.97 3.06
N ASN A 73 -5.92 -13.86 3.55
CA ASN A 73 -4.48 -13.69 3.67
C ASN A 73 -3.85 -14.73 4.59
N ARG A 74 -4.45 -14.99 5.76
CA ARG A 74 -4.00 -16.08 6.65
C ARG A 74 -4.03 -17.45 5.96
N ALA A 75 -5.11 -17.76 5.24
CA ALA A 75 -5.22 -19.01 4.48
C ALA A 75 -4.16 -19.11 3.37
N TYR A 76 -3.88 -18.02 2.66
CA TYR A 76 -2.81 -17.98 1.65
C TYR A 76 -1.44 -18.34 2.24
N TYR A 77 -1.09 -17.82 3.43
CA TYR A 77 0.17 -18.16 4.09
C TYR A 77 0.26 -19.64 4.51
N ARG A 78 -0.85 -20.31 4.76
CA ARG A 78 -0.87 -21.76 5.08
C ARG A 78 -0.41 -22.63 3.92
N LEU A 79 -0.56 -22.17 2.68
CA LEU A 79 -0.08 -22.88 1.49
C LEU A 79 1.45 -23.10 1.50
N TYR A 80 2.18 -22.26 2.23
CA TYR A 80 3.65 -22.31 2.34
C TYR A 80 4.13 -22.91 3.68
N ARG A 81 3.27 -23.60 4.43
CA ARG A 81 3.66 -24.25 5.69
C ARG A 81 4.81 -25.22 5.44
N GLY A 82 5.89 -25.07 6.20
CA GLY A 82 7.10 -25.88 6.11
C GLY A 82 8.11 -25.42 5.08
N GLU A 83 7.77 -24.49 4.19
CA GLU A 83 8.71 -23.91 3.23
C GLU A 83 9.78 -23.07 3.93
N SER A 84 10.98 -23.00 3.34
CA SER A 84 12.09 -22.21 3.87
C SER A 84 11.85 -20.72 3.63
N TYR A 85 11.98 -19.91 4.69
CA TYR A 85 11.84 -18.45 4.60
C TYR A 85 12.85 -17.85 3.62
N GLU A 86 14.12 -18.26 3.72
CA GLU A 86 15.21 -17.75 2.87
C GLU A 86 15.05 -18.16 1.41
N ALA A 87 14.58 -19.39 1.17
CA ALA A 87 14.34 -19.89 -0.19
C ALA A 87 13.21 -19.08 -0.86
N LEU A 88 12.12 -18.83 -0.14
CA LEU A 88 11.01 -18.02 -0.61
C LEU A 88 11.42 -16.56 -0.80
N ALA A 89 12.23 -15.97 0.09
CA ALA A 89 12.75 -14.61 -0.08
C ALA A 89 13.60 -14.49 -1.37
N SER A 90 14.48 -15.47 -1.60
CA SER A 90 15.29 -15.54 -2.82
C SER A 90 14.43 -15.74 -4.07
N GLU A 91 13.34 -16.50 -3.94
CA GLU A 91 12.36 -16.68 -5.02
C GLU A 91 11.56 -15.40 -5.29
N GLY A 92 11.20 -14.64 -4.27
CA GLY A 92 10.57 -13.33 -4.41
C GLY A 92 11.41 -12.38 -5.26
N MET A 93 12.73 -12.39 -5.07
CA MET A 93 13.66 -11.63 -5.91
C MET A 93 13.64 -12.11 -7.37
N ARG A 94 13.67 -13.43 -7.62
CA ARG A 94 13.59 -13.98 -8.99
C ARG A 94 12.25 -13.66 -9.66
N TRP A 95 11.16 -13.77 -8.91
CA TRP A 95 9.82 -13.38 -9.35
C TRP A 95 9.78 -11.90 -9.74
N PHE A 96 10.34 -11.03 -8.90
CA PHE A 96 10.38 -9.60 -9.18
C PHE A 96 11.22 -9.27 -10.43
N GLU A 97 12.43 -9.81 -10.55
CA GLU A 97 13.29 -9.59 -11.72
C GLU A 97 12.66 -10.10 -13.02
N ALA A 98 11.96 -11.24 -12.97
CA ALA A 98 11.24 -11.77 -14.13
C ALA A 98 10.06 -10.88 -14.56
N ASN A 99 9.47 -10.11 -13.65
CA ASN A 99 8.25 -9.35 -13.91
C ASN A 99 8.49 -7.84 -14.08
N ARG A 100 9.52 -7.26 -13.47
CA ARG A 100 9.70 -5.79 -13.40
C ARG A 100 9.89 -5.11 -14.75
N GLY A 101 10.35 -5.84 -15.77
CA GLY A 101 10.47 -5.37 -17.15
C GLY A 101 9.22 -5.58 -18.00
N ARG A 102 8.21 -6.33 -17.51
CA ARG A 102 6.99 -6.65 -18.26
C ARG A 102 6.16 -5.37 -18.43
N PRO A 103 5.74 -5.02 -19.67
CA PRO A 103 4.87 -3.88 -19.90
C PRO A 103 3.62 -3.94 -19.03
N GLY A 104 3.32 -2.84 -18.35
CA GLY A 104 2.17 -2.71 -17.46
C GLY A 104 2.32 -3.41 -16.11
N PHE A 105 3.49 -3.94 -15.73
CA PHE A 105 3.68 -4.50 -14.39
C PHE A 105 3.48 -3.44 -13.29
N PHE A 106 4.10 -2.27 -13.47
CA PHE A 106 3.91 -1.12 -12.60
C PHE A 106 2.79 -0.20 -13.10
N LEU A 107 2.05 0.40 -12.16
CA LEU A 107 1.11 1.48 -12.42
C LEU A 107 1.86 2.82 -12.45
N PRO A 108 1.93 3.50 -13.62
CA PRO A 108 2.77 4.69 -13.75
C PRO A 108 2.38 5.84 -12.83
N VAL A 109 1.08 6.00 -12.50
CA VAL A 109 0.62 7.12 -11.66
C VAL A 109 1.19 7.04 -10.24
N SER A 110 1.19 5.85 -9.63
CA SER A 110 1.66 5.64 -8.26
C SER A 110 3.18 5.59 -8.18
N VAL A 111 3.86 4.95 -9.14
CA VAL A 111 5.34 4.92 -9.17
C VAL A 111 5.92 6.32 -9.35
N ARG A 112 5.30 7.17 -10.20
CA ARG A 112 5.71 8.58 -10.32
C ARG A 112 5.46 9.35 -9.02
N ALA A 113 4.31 9.14 -8.36
CA ALA A 113 4.02 9.77 -7.08
C ALA A 113 5.07 9.38 -6.02
N LEU A 114 5.46 8.11 -5.96
CA LEU A 114 6.53 7.60 -5.09
C LEU A 114 7.86 8.32 -5.36
N HIS A 115 8.30 8.40 -6.62
CA HIS A 115 9.53 9.10 -6.96
C HIS A 115 9.48 10.60 -6.67
N ARG A 116 8.33 11.25 -6.91
CA ARG A 116 8.11 12.66 -6.59
C ARG A 116 8.22 12.92 -5.10
N HIS A 117 7.56 12.12 -4.28
CA HIS A 117 7.60 12.23 -2.82
C HIS A 117 9.03 12.04 -2.30
N ARG A 118 9.74 11.03 -2.80
CA ARG A 118 11.15 10.81 -2.48
C ARG A 118 12.01 12.02 -2.85
N ALA A 119 11.82 12.60 -4.04
CA ALA A 119 12.54 13.80 -4.48
C ALA A 119 12.23 15.04 -3.63
N GLN A 120 11.07 15.08 -2.97
CA GLN A 120 10.65 16.13 -2.03
C GLN A 120 11.14 15.88 -0.59
N GLY A 121 11.90 14.80 -0.35
CA GLY A 121 12.40 14.45 0.97
C GLY A 121 11.40 13.73 1.87
N ALA A 122 10.24 13.31 1.33
CA ALA A 122 9.28 12.51 2.07
C ALA A 122 9.82 11.10 2.30
N ARG A 123 9.51 10.54 3.47
CA ARG A 123 9.77 9.12 3.76
C ARG A 123 8.78 8.24 3.00
N THR A 124 9.26 7.37 2.13
CA THR A 124 8.43 6.45 1.33
C THR A 124 8.23 5.12 2.06
N ILE A 125 6.98 4.74 2.29
CA ILE A 125 6.62 3.58 3.12
C ILE A 125 5.59 2.72 2.39
N LEU A 126 5.86 1.43 2.25
CA LEU A 126 4.87 0.46 1.79
C LEU A 126 4.10 -0.14 2.97
N LEU A 127 2.77 -0.15 2.89
CA LEU A 127 1.86 -0.80 3.85
C LEU A 127 0.95 -1.77 3.10
N SER A 128 1.26 -3.06 3.10
CA SER A 128 0.56 -4.02 2.21
C SER A 128 0.36 -5.42 2.78
N GLY A 129 -0.78 -6.02 2.41
CA GLY A 129 -1.10 -7.41 2.71
C GLY A 129 -0.42 -8.42 1.77
N SER A 130 0.35 -7.97 0.78
CA SER A 130 1.07 -8.84 -0.17
C SER A 130 1.98 -9.86 0.52
N PHE A 131 2.39 -10.89 -0.24
CA PHE A 131 3.30 -11.91 0.29
C PHE A 131 4.66 -11.31 0.60
N PHE A 132 5.24 -11.66 1.76
CA PHE A 132 6.47 -11.03 2.26
C PHE A 132 7.61 -11.04 1.23
N ALA A 133 7.79 -12.16 0.52
CA ALA A 133 8.86 -12.32 -0.46
C ALA A 133 8.70 -11.36 -1.66
N CYS A 134 7.46 -11.12 -2.10
CA CYS A 134 7.16 -10.14 -3.14
C CYS A 134 7.37 -8.72 -2.61
N LEU A 135 6.81 -8.41 -1.45
CA LEU A 135 6.89 -7.07 -0.85
C LEU A 135 8.33 -6.62 -0.65
N ASP A 136 9.17 -7.48 -0.08
CA ASP A 136 10.58 -7.15 0.18
C ASP A 136 11.36 -6.95 -1.12
N ALA A 137 11.10 -7.77 -2.16
CA ALA A 137 11.72 -7.61 -3.47
C ALA A 137 11.27 -6.32 -4.19
N ILE A 138 9.98 -5.98 -4.14
CA ILE A 138 9.44 -4.75 -4.70
C ILE A 138 10.02 -3.52 -3.99
N ALA A 139 10.09 -3.57 -2.65
CA ALA A 139 10.64 -2.50 -1.84
C ALA A 139 12.11 -2.23 -2.21
N ALA A 140 12.93 -3.28 -2.29
CA ALA A 140 14.32 -3.18 -2.71
C ALA A 140 14.44 -2.64 -4.15
N GLY A 141 13.62 -3.15 -5.08
CA GLY A 141 13.67 -2.76 -6.48
C GLY A 141 13.21 -1.33 -6.78
N LEU A 142 12.29 -0.79 -5.98
CA LEU A 142 11.83 0.60 -6.09
C LEU A 142 12.70 1.57 -5.27
N GLY A 143 13.51 1.06 -4.34
CA GLY A 143 14.31 1.86 -3.42
C GLY A 143 13.43 2.72 -2.52
N VAL A 144 12.41 2.10 -1.92
CA VAL A 144 11.60 2.71 -0.85
C VAL A 144 12.34 2.66 0.48
N ASP A 145 12.05 3.59 1.37
CA ASP A 145 12.74 3.66 2.66
C ASP A 145 12.34 2.49 3.57
N GLU A 146 11.06 2.10 3.55
CA GLU A 146 10.51 1.07 4.42
C GLU A 146 9.37 0.28 3.78
N ALA A 147 9.25 -0.99 4.18
CA ALA A 147 8.12 -1.83 3.79
C ALA A 147 7.62 -2.65 5.00
N HIS A 148 6.36 -2.42 5.35
CA HIS A 148 5.67 -3.13 6.42
C HIS A 148 4.49 -3.88 5.82
N GLY A 149 4.52 -5.20 5.93
CA GLY A 149 3.46 -6.06 5.42
C GLY A 149 3.10 -7.18 6.37
N THR A 150 2.23 -8.08 5.93
CA THR A 150 1.98 -9.32 6.66
C THR A 150 3.30 -10.10 6.77
N ARG A 151 3.72 -10.44 7.99
CA ARG A 151 4.92 -11.24 8.24
C ARG A 151 4.55 -12.66 8.69
N PRO A 152 5.14 -13.71 8.07
CA PRO A 152 4.91 -15.07 8.51
C PRO A 152 5.59 -15.34 9.85
N MET A 153 4.98 -16.17 10.67
CA MET A 153 5.66 -16.77 11.81
C MET A 153 6.63 -17.83 11.30
N VAL A 154 7.86 -17.82 11.82
CA VAL A 154 8.95 -18.69 11.39
C VAL A 154 9.47 -19.50 12.57
N HIS A 155 9.64 -20.80 12.38
CA HIS A 155 10.27 -21.70 13.34
C HIS A 155 11.39 -22.48 12.65
N GLN A 156 12.61 -22.43 13.19
CA GLN A 156 13.79 -23.10 12.62
C GLN A 156 13.99 -22.78 11.12
N GLY A 157 13.82 -21.51 10.74
CA GLY A 157 14.00 -21.04 9.36
C GLY A 157 12.86 -21.40 8.39
N ARG A 158 11.78 -22.04 8.87
CA ARG A 158 10.64 -22.48 8.07
C ARG A 158 9.34 -21.79 8.47
N LEU A 159 8.48 -21.53 7.50
CA LEU A 159 7.17 -20.93 7.72
C LEU A 159 6.30 -21.89 8.52
N THR A 160 5.68 -21.41 9.60
CA THR A 160 4.70 -22.21 10.34
C THR A 160 3.35 -22.28 9.61
N GLY A 161 3.14 -21.45 8.59
CA GLY A 161 1.84 -21.27 7.93
C GLY A 161 0.91 -20.27 8.63
N GLU A 162 1.31 -19.74 9.80
CA GLU A 162 0.59 -18.68 10.50
C GLU A 162 1.29 -17.32 10.30
N VAL A 163 0.57 -16.24 10.58
CA VAL A 163 1.07 -14.86 10.50
C VAL A 163 0.72 -14.12 11.78
N GLU A 164 1.57 -13.19 12.19
CA GLU A 164 1.36 -12.38 13.40
C GLU A 164 0.13 -11.48 13.23
N ARG A 165 0.24 -10.51 12.32
CA ARG A 165 -0.78 -9.51 12.01
C ARG A 165 -0.88 -9.35 10.49
N PRO A 166 -2.01 -9.74 9.86
CA PRO A 166 -2.29 -9.37 8.48
C PRO A 166 -2.29 -7.85 8.33
N MET A 167 -1.48 -7.32 7.41
CA MET A 167 -1.38 -5.88 7.14
C MET A 167 -2.50 -5.44 6.19
N ILE A 168 -3.74 -5.55 6.67
CA ILE A 168 -4.98 -5.35 5.91
C ILE A 168 -5.97 -4.58 6.79
N GLY A 169 -6.72 -3.64 6.21
CA GLY A 169 -7.77 -2.94 6.94
C GLY A 169 -7.21 -2.03 8.03
N THR A 170 -7.80 -2.12 9.21
CA THR A 170 -7.43 -1.33 10.39
C THR A 170 -5.95 -1.45 10.78
N ALA A 171 -5.31 -2.59 10.45
CA ALA A 171 -3.89 -2.78 10.69
C ALA A 171 -3.01 -1.78 9.91
N LYS A 172 -3.40 -1.39 8.69
CA LYS A 172 -2.67 -0.38 7.91
C LYS A 172 -2.74 1.00 8.57
N GLY A 173 -3.94 1.43 8.99
CA GLY A 173 -4.12 2.70 9.72
C GLY A 173 -3.46 2.73 11.10
N ALA A 174 -3.42 1.58 11.80
CA ALA A 174 -2.64 1.44 13.03
C ALA A 174 -1.14 1.58 12.75
N ALA A 175 -0.62 0.87 11.76
CA ALA A 175 0.80 0.93 11.37
C ALA A 175 1.25 2.34 10.97
N ALA A 176 0.45 3.09 10.20
CA ALA A 176 0.75 4.49 9.86
C ALA A 176 0.90 5.38 11.11
N ARG A 177 0.02 5.22 12.11
CA ARG A 177 0.09 5.94 13.38
C ARG A 177 1.28 5.53 14.24
N GLU A 178 1.54 4.22 14.34
CA GLU A 178 2.71 3.67 15.03
C GLU A 178 4.01 4.23 14.43
N LEU A 179 4.13 4.23 13.10
CA LEU A 179 5.29 4.76 12.38
C LEU A 179 5.43 6.27 12.52
N ALA A 180 4.31 7.01 12.53
CA ALA A 180 4.33 8.44 12.74
C ALA A 180 4.91 8.82 14.10
N VAL A 181 4.50 8.11 15.16
CA VAL A 181 5.09 8.29 16.50
C VAL A 181 6.56 7.89 16.50
N ALA A 182 6.89 6.72 15.96
CA ALA A 182 8.26 6.20 16.00
C ALA A 182 9.27 7.04 15.21
N ARG A 183 8.83 7.73 14.15
CA ARG A 183 9.70 8.46 13.22
C ARG A 183 9.48 9.97 13.21
N GLY A 184 8.62 10.49 14.08
CA GLY A 184 8.31 11.93 14.13
C GLY A 184 7.59 12.45 12.89
N LEU A 185 6.75 11.63 12.25
CA LEU A 185 6.04 12.03 11.02
C LEU A 185 4.75 12.78 11.37
N CYS A 186 4.49 13.86 10.65
CA CYS A 186 3.21 14.55 10.64
C CYS A 186 2.25 13.87 9.67
N LEU A 187 1.33 13.04 10.17
CA LEU A 187 0.32 12.39 9.33
C LEU A 187 -0.56 13.40 8.58
N ARG A 188 -0.81 14.58 9.16
CA ARG A 188 -1.56 15.66 8.48
C ARG A 188 -0.84 16.24 7.26
N CYS A 189 0.47 16.09 7.17
CA CYS A 189 1.27 16.48 5.99
C CYS A 189 1.64 15.27 5.12
N SER A 190 1.22 14.06 5.53
CA SER A 190 1.56 12.82 4.85
C SER A 190 0.52 12.46 3.80
N HIS A 191 0.94 11.61 2.86
CA HIS A 191 0.14 11.11 1.75
C HIS A 191 -0.12 9.61 1.91
N ALA A 192 -1.26 9.13 1.42
CA ALA A 192 -1.54 7.71 1.32
C ALA A 192 -2.18 7.38 -0.02
N TYR A 193 -1.82 6.23 -0.60
CA TYR A 193 -2.33 5.73 -1.88
C TYR A 193 -2.87 4.30 -1.67
N GLY A 194 -4.09 4.05 -2.11
CA GLY A 194 -4.75 2.73 -2.02
C GLY A 194 -5.88 2.59 -3.02
N ASP A 195 -6.20 1.36 -3.40
CA ASP A 195 -7.17 1.02 -4.45
C ASP A 195 -8.39 0.24 -3.95
N HIS A 196 -8.38 -0.22 -2.69
CA HIS A 196 -9.43 -1.06 -2.14
C HIS A 196 -9.99 -0.52 -0.81
N PRO A 197 -11.26 -0.79 -0.43
CA PRO A 197 -11.85 -0.33 0.84
C PRO A 197 -11.08 -0.76 2.10
N SER A 198 -10.26 -1.81 1.99
CA SER A 198 -9.33 -2.20 3.06
C SER A 198 -8.24 -1.16 3.35
N ASP A 199 -8.09 -0.16 2.51
CA ASP A 199 -7.15 0.95 2.69
C ASP A 199 -7.82 2.18 3.32
N LEU A 200 -9.15 2.20 3.47
CA LEU A 200 -9.87 3.31 4.11
C LEU A 200 -9.24 3.70 5.46
N PRO A 201 -8.93 2.76 6.39
CA PRO A 201 -8.32 3.14 7.66
C PRO A 201 -6.94 3.80 7.52
N LEU A 202 -6.20 3.52 6.45
CA LEU A 202 -4.94 4.18 6.13
C LEU A 202 -5.20 5.56 5.51
N LEU A 203 -6.07 5.64 4.50
CA LEU A 203 -6.43 6.88 3.81
C LEU A 203 -7.00 7.92 4.79
N GLU A 204 -7.86 7.50 5.72
CA GLU A 204 -8.42 8.37 6.76
C GLU A 204 -7.39 8.81 7.82
N SER A 205 -6.23 8.16 7.89
CA SER A 205 -5.21 8.49 8.88
C SER A 205 -4.30 9.65 8.47
N VAL A 206 -4.33 10.07 7.21
CA VAL A 206 -3.42 11.09 6.64
C VAL A 206 -4.15 12.36 6.18
N GLY A 207 -3.41 13.45 5.97
CA GLY A 207 -3.96 14.70 5.45
C GLY A 207 -4.18 14.73 3.93
N HIS A 208 -3.46 13.88 3.18
CA HIS A 208 -3.52 13.85 1.73
C HIS A 208 -3.77 12.42 1.19
N PRO A 209 -4.99 11.88 1.34
CA PRO A 209 -5.36 10.58 0.76
C PRO A 209 -5.53 10.67 -0.77
N HIS A 210 -5.19 9.58 -1.46
CA HIS A 210 -5.35 9.42 -2.90
C HIS A 210 -5.94 8.05 -3.18
N VAL A 211 -7.13 8.00 -3.79
CA VAL A 211 -7.75 6.76 -4.27
C VAL A 211 -7.16 6.43 -5.63
N VAL A 212 -6.75 5.19 -5.84
CA VAL A 212 -6.23 4.70 -7.12
C VAL A 212 -7.26 3.74 -7.72
N GLY A 213 -7.62 3.91 -8.99
CA GLY A 213 -8.55 3.00 -9.66
C GLY A 213 -10.01 3.40 -9.51
N SER A 214 -10.88 2.39 -9.48
CA SER A 214 -12.32 2.56 -9.70
C SER A 214 -13.18 1.68 -8.78
N ASP A 215 -12.65 1.30 -7.61
CA ASP A 215 -13.44 0.54 -6.64
C ASP A 215 -14.69 1.35 -6.22
N PRO A 216 -15.91 0.83 -6.38
CA PRO A 216 -17.12 1.60 -6.15
C PRO A 216 -17.25 2.17 -4.73
N GLU A 217 -16.85 1.41 -3.72
CA GLU A 217 -16.97 1.84 -2.33
C GLU A 217 -15.94 2.93 -2.01
N LEU A 218 -14.69 2.80 -2.49
CA LEU A 218 -13.72 3.89 -2.37
C LEU A 218 -14.13 5.14 -3.14
N LEU A 219 -14.73 4.99 -4.34
CA LEU A 219 -15.21 6.13 -5.12
C LEU A 219 -16.32 6.88 -4.38
N THR A 220 -17.25 6.18 -3.71
CA THR A 220 -18.25 6.80 -2.85
C THR A 220 -17.58 7.59 -1.73
N HIS A 221 -16.63 7.00 -1.00
CA HIS A 221 -15.91 7.69 0.07
C HIS A 221 -15.13 8.91 -0.44
N ALA A 222 -14.50 8.79 -1.61
CA ALA A 222 -13.74 9.87 -2.23
C ALA A 222 -14.65 11.03 -2.64
N ALA A 223 -15.83 10.75 -3.21
CA ALA A 223 -16.81 11.76 -3.56
C ALA A 223 -17.35 12.50 -2.33
N GLU A 224 -17.66 11.77 -1.26
CA GLU A 224 -18.16 12.36 0.01
C GLU A 224 -17.15 13.27 0.70
N ARG A 225 -15.84 12.95 0.59
CA ARG A 225 -14.77 13.64 1.33
C ARG A 225 -13.89 14.53 0.44
N GLY A 226 -14.21 14.62 -0.85
CA GLY A 226 -13.42 15.37 -1.83
C GLY A 226 -12.00 14.83 -2.04
N TRP A 227 -11.80 13.51 -1.91
CA TRP A 227 -10.48 12.92 -2.11
C TRP A 227 -10.14 12.80 -3.60
N PRO A 228 -8.88 13.09 -4.00
CA PRO A 228 -8.40 12.82 -5.34
C PRO A 228 -8.56 11.35 -5.74
N VAL A 229 -9.08 11.12 -6.94
CA VAL A 229 -9.13 9.80 -7.59
C VAL A 229 -8.15 9.81 -8.76
N LEU A 230 -7.26 8.82 -8.79
CA LEU A 230 -6.20 8.68 -9.77
C LEU A 230 -6.52 7.52 -10.71
N ASP A 231 -6.57 7.79 -12.01
CA ASP A 231 -6.61 6.73 -13.02
C ASP A 231 -5.26 5.99 -13.02
N PRO A 232 -5.23 4.68 -12.70
CA PRO A 232 -4.01 3.89 -12.57
C PRO A 232 -3.22 3.80 -13.88
N ARG A 233 -3.90 3.92 -15.02
CA ARG A 233 -3.33 3.79 -16.36
C ARG A 233 -3.11 5.14 -17.03
N ALA A 234 -3.54 6.23 -16.41
CA ALA A 234 -3.38 7.54 -17.01
C ALA A 234 -1.89 7.83 -17.29
N PRO A 235 -1.55 8.25 -18.52
CA PRO A 235 -0.35 9.05 -18.70
C PRO A 235 -0.51 10.30 -17.82
N ALA A 236 0.58 10.73 -17.19
CA ALA A 236 0.56 11.64 -16.03
C ALA A 236 -0.49 12.77 -16.12
N PRO A 237 -1.21 13.11 -15.03
CA PRO A 237 -1.80 14.43 -14.91
C PRO A 237 -0.67 15.47 -14.92
N VAL A 238 -0.90 16.55 -15.67
CA VAL A 238 -0.13 17.80 -15.62
C VAL A 238 -0.13 18.29 -14.16
N ASP A 239 1.03 18.74 -13.69
CA ASP A 239 1.30 19.20 -12.32
C ASP A 239 0.04 19.59 -11.54
N LEU A 240 -0.33 18.75 -10.56
CA LEU A 240 -1.12 19.21 -9.44
C LEU A 240 -0.19 20.15 -8.67
N HIS A 241 -0.20 21.43 -9.04
CA HIS A 241 0.46 22.47 -8.31
C HIS A 241 0.05 22.30 -6.84
N HIS A 242 1.07 22.12 -5.99
CA HIS A 242 0.90 22.43 -4.58
C HIS A 242 0.38 23.86 -4.54
N GLY A 243 -0.87 24.06 -4.14
CA GLY A 243 -1.25 25.37 -3.65
C GLY A 243 -0.21 25.74 -2.60
N GLU A 244 0.42 26.90 -2.74
CA GLU A 244 1.59 27.32 -1.94
C GLU A 244 1.33 27.42 -0.42
N ASP A 245 0.19 26.94 0.06
CA ASP A 245 -0.23 26.97 1.46
C ASP A 245 -0.37 25.57 2.06
N CYS A 246 0.77 24.96 2.38
CA CYS A 246 0.83 24.13 3.59
C CYS A 246 1.90 24.70 4.54
N ARG A 247 1.50 25.73 5.29
CA ARG A 247 2.27 26.22 6.44
C ARG A 247 1.38 26.30 7.69
N CYS A 248 0.90 25.16 8.16
CA CYS A 248 0.34 24.94 9.52
C CYS A 248 -0.62 25.99 10.14
N GLY A 249 -1.20 26.90 9.36
CA GLY A 249 -2.36 27.73 9.71
C GLY A 249 -3.54 27.26 8.87
N CYS A 250 -4.48 26.57 9.51
CA CYS A 250 -5.57 25.85 8.88
C CYS A 250 -6.49 26.74 8.03
N VAL A 251 -6.61 26.43 6.74
CA VAL A 251 -7.87 26.58 5.98
C VAL A 251 -7.99 25.36 5.06
N LEU A 252 -9.14 24.69 5.12
CA LEU A 252 -9.52 23.60 4.22
C LEU A 252 -9.47 24.13 2.77
N ALA A 253 -8.70 23.47 1.89
CA ALA A 253 -8.72 23.81 0.48
C ALA A 253 -9.89 23.11 -0.21
N ASP A 254 -10.76 23.94 -0.79
CA ASP A 254 -11.87 23.57 -1.67
C ASP A 254 -11.32 23.03 -3.00
N TRP A 255 -11.60 21.75 -3.29
CA TRP A 255 -11.16 21.06 -4.50
C TRP A 255 -12.15 21.31 -5.65
N SER A 256 -12.18 22.53 -6.18
CA SER A 256 -12.95 22.82 -7.41
C SER A 256 -12.08 22.66 -8.66
N MET A 257 -12.41 21.66 -9.49
CA MET A 257 -11.85 21.52 -10.84
C MET A 257 -12.25 22.73 -11.69
N ARG A 258 -11.31 23.64 -11.98
CA ARG A 258 -11.51 24.62 -13.05
C ARG A 258 -11.13 23.98 -14.38
N ARG A 259 -12.14 23.69 -15.21
CA ARG A 259 -11.94 23.33 -16.63
C ARG A 259 -11.25 24.50 -17.34
N ALA A 260 -10.20 24.21 -18.10
CA ALA A 260 -9.64 25.16 -19.04
C ALA A 260 -10.72 25.51 -20.08
N VAL A 261 -11.20 26.75 -20.04
CA VAL A 261 -12.02 27.33 -21.10
C VAL A 261 -11.06 27.77 -22.20
N ARG A 262 -11.26 27.24 -23.41
CA ARG A 262 -10.76 27.85 -24.65
C ARG A 262 -11.77 28.88 -25.13
#